data_AF-A0A830GCV8-F1
#
_entry.id   AF-A0A830GCV8-F1
#
_cell.length_a   1.000
_cell.length_b   1.000
_cell.length_c   1.000
_cell.angle_alpha   90.00
_cell.angle_beta   90.00
_cell.angle_gamma   90.00
#
_symmetry.space_group_name_H-M   'P 1'
#
loop_
_entity.id
_entity.type
_entity.pdbx_description
1 polymer ?
#
loop_
_entity_poly.entity_id
_entity_poly.type
_entity_poly.pdbx_seq_one_letter_code
_entity_poly.pdbx_strand_id
1 'polypeptide(L)'
;MSEDTDTPEEGERSARDRLGESADRARSGFDERVVDILSWMLDTETRARIYVYLRQHPWSTSEEVAEGTGLYPSTVREALAELADEDTVERRKRESEGAGNNPYEYTAIAPSDLVGGVVGGVQDELNTIFTLGREDERDDQPVRIEVHGDESDADASDDADAAATGEDAAPAGDDAPDRNA
;
A
#
# COMPACT_ATOMS: atom_id res chain seq x y z
N MET A 1 -74.63 -12.70 22.43
CA MET A 1 -74.40 -11.49 21.63
C MET A 1 -73.26 -10.76 22.31
N SER A 2 -72.03 -10.98 21.84
CA SER A 2 -71.41 -10.30 20.69
C SER A 2 -71.02 -8.87 21.07
N GLU A 3 -69.82 -8.34 20.84
CA GLU A 3 -68.67 -8.74 20.02
C GLU A 3 -67.43 -7.96 20.53
N ASP A 4 -66.26 -8.56 20.32
CA ASP A 4 -64.92 -7.96 20.32
C ASP A 4 -64.84 -6.66 19.50
N THR A 5 -64.02 -5.70 19.94
CA THR A 5 -63.17 -4.95 18.99
C THR A 5 -61.87 -4.56 19.67
N ASP A 6 -60.89 -5.43 19.41
CA ASP A 6 -59.45 -5.26 19.46
C ASP A 6 -59.00 -3.95 18.78
N THR A 7 -58.13 -3.16 19.42
CA THR A 7 -57.26 -2.21 18.70
C THR A 7 -55.96 -1.99 19.48
N PRO A 8 -54.82 -2.55 19.00
CA PRO A 8 -53.50 -2.16 19.46
C PRO A 8 -52.61 -1.85 18.24
N GLU A 9 -52.65 -0.61 17.73
CA GLU A 9 -51.92 -0.24 16.49
C GLU A 9 -51.16 1.10 16.60
N GLU A 10 -50.76 1.53 17.80
CA GLU A 10 -49.98 2.78 17.99
C GLU A 10 -48.62 2.60 18.70
N GLY A 11 -48.36 1.46 19.35
CA GLY A 11 -47.14 1.24 20.14
C GLY A 11 -45.90 0.77 19.34
N GLU A 12 -46.11 0.05 18.23
CA GLU A 12 -45.01 -0.63 17.53
C GLU A 12 -44.24 0.26 16.54
N ARG A 13 -44.87 1.35 16.07
CA ARG A 13 -44.23 2.33 15.17
C ARG A 13 -43.19 3.18 15.93
N SER A 14 -43.48 3.56 17.17
CA SER A 14 -42.61 4.40 18.00
C SER A 14 -41.32 3.72 18.47
N ALA A 15 -41.35 2.40 18.74
CA ALA A 15 -40.15 1.66 19.15
C ALA A 15 -39.18 1.44 17.97
N ARG A 16 -39.70 1.19 16.76
CA ARG A 16 -38.89 1.11 15.54
C ARG A 16 -38.28 2.46 15.17
N ASP A 17 -39.04 3.56 15.24
CA ASP A 17 -38.53 4.90 14.95
C ASP A 17 -37.43 5.33 15.94
N ARG A 18 -37.59 5.09 17.25
CA ARG A 18 -36.53 5.40 18.23
C ARG A 18 -35.26 4.56 18.02
N LEU A 19 -35.40 3.30 17.60
CA LEU A 19 -34.24 2.46 17.29
C LEU A 19 -33.54 2.93 16.01
N GLY A 20 -34.30 3.35 14.99
CA GLY A 20 -33.78 3.97 13.78
C GLY A 20 -33.01 5.26 14.07
N GLU A 21 -33.59 6.19 14.82
CA GLU A 21 -32.96 7.47 15.16
C GLU A 21 -31.69 7.30 16.03
N SER A 22 -31.66 6.27 16.87
CA SER A 22 -30.47 5.90 17.65
C SER A 22 -29.38 5.28 16.79
N ALA A 23 -29.76 4.46 15.81
CA ALA A 23 -28.84 3.85 14.86
C ALA A 23 -28.24 4.90 13.90
N ASP A 24 -29.05 5.84 13.41
CA ASP A 24 -28.58 6.92 12.52
C ASP A 24 -27.61 7.87 13.25
N ARG A 25 -27.91 8.22 14.50
CA ARG A 25 -27.01 9.04 15.34
C ARG A 25 -25.70 8.29 15.67
N ALA A 26 -25.77 6.98 15.90
CA ALA A 26 -24.58 6.17 16.16
C ALA A 26 -23.70 6.00 14.92
N ARG A 27 -24.29 5.94 13.71
CA ARG A 27 -23.58 5.81 12.43
C ARG A 27 -22.89 7.12 12.05
N SER A 28 -23.60 8.25 12.17
CA SER A 28 -23.03 9.58 11.92
C SER A 28 -21.85 9.89 12.85
N GLY A 29 -21.93 9.56 14.15
CA GLY A 29 -20.81 9.77 15.08
C GLY A 29 -19.65 8.78 14.93
N PHE A 30 -19.82 7.71 14.15
CA PHE A 30 -18.73 6.81 13.78
C PHE A 30 -17.95 7.41 12.60
N ASP A 31 -18.65 7.93 11.60
CA ASP A 31 -18.02 8.53 10.42
C ASP A 31 -17.14 9.73 10.79
N GLU A 32 -17.59 10.59 11.72
CA GLU A 32 -16.79 11.74 12.18
C GLU A 32 -15.46 11.29 12.82
N ARG A 33 -15.49 10.28 13.69
CA ARG A 33 -14.28 9.73 14.33
C ARG A 33 -13.35 9.03 13.34
N VAL A 34 -13.92 8.38 12.33
CA VAL A 34 -13.13 7.77 11.25
C VAL A 34 -12.42 8.85 10.44
N VAL A 35 -13.11 9.94 10.11
CA VAL A 35 -12.50 11.09 9.43
C VAL A 35 -11.40 11.70 10.28
N ASP A 36 -11.57 11.84 11.60
CA ASP A 36 -10.52 12.38 12.49
C ASP A 36 -9.23 11.55 12.43
N ILE A 37 -9.35 10.22 12.55
CA ILE A 37 -8.19 9.32 12.50
C ILE A 37 -7.54 9.34 11.11
N LEU A 38 -8.35 9.31 10.05
CA LEU A 38 -7.86 9.35 8.68
C LEU A 38 -7.24 10.70 8.34
N SER A 39 -7.70 11.81 8.92
CA SER A 39 -7.11 13.13 8.71
C SER A 39 -5.70 13.20 9.27
N TRP A 40 -5.44 12.47 10.36
CA TRP A 40 -4.08 12.31 10.88
C TRP A 40 -3.21 11.40 10.01
N MET A 41 -3.77 10.32 9.46
CA MET A 41 -3.02 9.38 8.60
C MET A 41 -2.78 9.90 7.19
N LEU A 42 -3.70 10.69 6.65
CA LEU A 42 -3.69 11.21 5.28
C LEU A 42 -3.35 12.71 5.24
N ASP A 43 -2.77 13.24 6.32
CA ASP A 43 -2.35 14.64 6.51
C ASP A 43 -3.45 15.71 6.50
N THR A 44 -4.60 15.48 5.85
CA THR A 44 -5.67 16.46 5.70
C THR A 44 -7.06 15.87 5.78
N GLU A 45 -8.01 16.65 6.31
CA GLU A 45 -9.44 16.32 6.32
C GLU A 45 -10.00 16.10 4.90
N THR A 46 -9.54 16.91 3.95
CA THR A 46 -9.91 16.79 2.53
C THR A 46 -9.62 15.39 2.00
N ARG A 47 -8.40 14.88 2.20
CA ARG A 47 -7.98 13.55 1.76
C ARG A 47 -8.76 12.45 2.50
N ALA A 48 -8.99 12.61 3.81
CA ALA A 48 -9.82 11.70 4.59
C ALA A 48 -11.26 11.60 4.07
N ARG A 49 -11.89 12.74 3.76
CA ARG A 49 -13.26 12.77 3.23
C ARG A 49 -13.34 12.15 1.84
N ILE A 50 -12.34 12.38 0.99
CA ILE A 50 -12.21 11.72 -0.33
C ILE A 50 -12.06 10.21 -0.17
N TYR A 51 -11.18 9.75 0.72
CA TYR A 51 -10.96 8.32 0.98
C TYR A 51 -12.24 7.62 1.43
N VAL A 52 -12.96 8.20 2.39
CA VAL A 52 -14.24 7.67 2.90
C VAL A 52 -15.28 7.60 1.78
N TYR A 53 -15.34 8.60 0.90
CA TYR A 53 -16.24 8.59 -0.25
C TYR A 53 -15.90 7.45 -1.23
N LEU A 54 -14.62 7.29 -1.59
CA LEU A 54 -14.16 6.24 -2.51
C LEU A 54 -14.32 4.82 -1.94
N ARG A 55 -14.31 4.65 -0.62
CA ARG A 55 -14.62 3.36 0.03
C ARG A 55 -16.09 2.98 -0.08
N GLN A 56 -16.98 3.97 -0.20
CA GLN A 56 -18.41 3.74 -0.40
C GLN A 56 -18.75 3.61 -1.90
N HIS A 57 -18.05 4.36 -2.74
CA HIS A 57 -18.26 4.43 -4.19
C HIS A 57 -16.94 4.11 -4.90
N PRO A 58 -16.63 2.81 -5.12
CA PRO A 58 -15.41 2.43 -5.82
C PRO A 58 -15.51 2.81 -7.31
N TRP A 59 -14.38 3.14 -7.92
CA TRP A 59 -14.25 3.52 -9.34
C TRP A 59 -14.99 4.81 -9.70
N SER A 60 -14.98 5.79 -8.79
CA SER A 60 -15.53 7.12 -9.03
C SER A 60 -14.52 8.04 -9.70
N THR A 61 -15.02 8.92 -10.55
CA THR A 61 -14.27 9.99 -11.22
C THR A 61 -14.05 11.19 -10.29
N SER A 62 -13.12 12.08 -10.65
CA SER A 62 -12.86 13.31 -9.88
C SER A 62 -14.10 14.19 -9.71
N GLU A 63 -14.94 14.29 -10.73
CA GLU A 63 -16.19 15.05 -10.68
C GLU A 63 -17.21 14.42 -9.72
N GLU A 64 -17.39 13.10 -9.76
CA GLU A 64 -18.32 12.38 -8.87
C GLU A 64 -17.88 12.49 -7.40
N VAL A 65 -16.57 12.42 -7.14
CA VAL A 65 -16.01 12.62 -5.79
C VAL A 65 -16.26 14.04 -5.30
N ALA A 66 -16.08 15.06 -6.16
CA ALA A 66 -16.34 16.45 -5.80
C ALA A 66 -17.81 16.69 -5.46
N GLU A 67 -18.72 16.15 -6.28
CA GLU A 67 -20.16 16.23 -6.03
C GLU A 67 -20.55 15.50 -4.73
N GLY A 68 -20.00 14.32 -4.48
CA GLY A 68 -20.34 13.50 -3.32
C GLY A 68 -19.73 13.97 -2.00
N THR A 69 -18.59 14.66 -2.03
CA THR A 69 -17.92 15.18 -0.83
C THR A 69 -18.23 16.66 -0.57
N GLY A 70 -18.82 17.37 -1.53
CA GLY A 70 -19.05 18.81 -1.47
C GLY A 70 -17.78 19.65 -1.58
N LEU A 71 -16.67 19.04 -2.00
CA LEU A 71 -15.38 19.70 -2.17
C LEU A 71 -15.27 20.35 -3.55
N TYR A 72 -14.40 21.34 -3.67
CA TYR A 72 -14.20 22.01 -4.95
C TYR A 72 -13.44 21.11 -5.95
N PRO A 73 -13.84 21.03 -7.24
CA PRO A 73 -13.28 20.05 -8.17
C PRO A 73 -11.76 20.14 -8.39
N SER A 74 -11.16 21.33 -8.30
CA SER A 74 -9.70 21.45 -8.43
C SER A 74 -8.96 20.83 -7.26
N THR A 75 -9.44 21.08 -6.04
CA THR A 75 -8.87 20.52 -4.82
C THR A 75 -9.00 19.00 -4.80
N VAL A 76 -10.12 18.47 -5.29
CA VAL A 76 -10.32 17.02 -5.40
C VAL A 76 -9.33 16.40 -6.37
N ARG A 77 -9.11 17.01 -7.55
CA ARG A 77 -8.13 16.48 -8.52
C ARG A 77 -6.70 16.50 -7.98
N GLU A 78 -6.34 17.56 -7.25
CA GLU A 78 -5.04 17.68 -6.60
C GLU A 78 -4.86 16.62 -5.52
N ALA A 79 -5.80 16.53 -4.58
CA ALA A 79 -5.77 15.52 -3.52
C ALA A 79 -5.80 14.09 -4.07
N LEU A 80 -6.55 13.82 -5.15
CA LEU A 80 -6.57 12.51 -5.81
C LEU A 80 -5.25 12.18 -6.51
N ALA A 81 -4.55 13.18 -7.04
CA ALA A 81 -3.24 12.98 -7.64
C ALA A 81 -2.22 12.60 -6.56
N GLU A 82 -2.19 13.34 -5.46
CA GLU A 82 -1.30 13.06 -4.33
C GLU A 82 -1.60 11.70 -3.69
N LEU A 83 -2.87 11.39 -3.43
CA LEU A 83 -3.27 10.09 -2.89
C LEU A 83 -2.88 8.93 -3.82
N ALA A 84 -2.87 9.16 -5.14
CA ALA A 84 -2.45 8.16 -6.11
C ALA A 84 -0.93 8.01 -6.16
N ASP A 85 -0.19 9.11 -5.98
CA ASP A 85 1.27 9.09 -5.90
C ASP A 85 1.76 8.42 -4.60
N GLU A 86 0.95 8.47 -3.53
CA GLU A 86 1.18 7.79 -2.24
C GLU A 86 0.61 6.35 -2.20
N ASP A 87 0.20 5.78 -3.34
CA ASP A 87 -0.40 4.44 -3.47
C ASP A 87 -1.64 4.21 -2.56
N THR A 88 -2.25 5.27 -2.04
CA THR A 88 -3.44 5.21 -1.19
C THR A 88 -4.72 5.03 -2.00
N VAL A 89 -4.72 5.49 -3.25
CA VAL A 89 -5.80 5.23 -4.20
C VAL A 89 -5.25 4.66 -5.50
N GLU A 90 -5.96 3.68 -6.05
CA GLU A 90 -5.68 3.15 -7.37
C GLU A 90 -6.38 3.99 -8.42
N ARG A 91 -5.68 4.37 -9.50
CA ARG A 91 -6.27 5.06 -10.65
C ARG A 91 -6.29 4.18 -11.88
N ARG A 92 -7.37 4.23 -12.65
CA ARG A 92 -7.45 3.60 -13.98
C ARG A 92 -8.17 4.48 -14.99
N LYS A 93 -7.87 4.29 -16.28
CA LYS A 93 -8.64 4.95 -17.34
C LYS A 93 -9.93 4.16 -17.57
N ARG A 94 -11.09 4.83 -17.53
CA ARG A 94 -12.36 4.21 -17.91
C ARG A 94 -12.33 3.89 -19.41
N GLU A 95 -12.68 2.67 -19.78
CA GLU A 95 -12.91 2.33 -21.20
C GLU A 95 -14.25 2.96 -21.61
N SER A 96 -14.21 4.07 -22.34
CA SER A 96 -15.39 4.63 -23.00
C SER A 96 -15.23 4.51 -24.50
N GLU A 97 -16.25 3.98 -25.18
CA GLU A 97 -16.31 3.83 -26.65
C GLU A 97 -16.53 5.17 -27.40
N GLY A 98 -16.54 6.30 -26.68
CA GLY A 98 -16.82 7.63 -27.23
C GLY A 98 -15.57 8.41 -27.63
N ALA A 99 -15.70 9.30 -28.61
CA ALA A 99 -14.65 10.21 -29.11
C ALA A 99 -14.32 11.36 -28.12
N GLY A 100 -14.05 11.01 -26.86
CA GLY A 100 -13.68 11.92 -25.78
C GLY A 100 -12.42 11.44 -25.05
N ASN A 101 -11.88 12.31 -24.20
CA ASN A 101 -10.80 11.90 -23.31
C ASN A 101 -11.39 11.05 -22.19
N ASN A 102 -10.81 9.87 -21.95
CA ASN A 102 -11.29 8.95 -20.93
C ASN A 102 -10.96 9.51 -19.53
N PRO A 103 -11.96 9.78 -18.67
CA PRO A 103 -11.68 10.23 -17.31
C PRO A 103 -10.98 9.11 -16.52
N TYR A 104 -10.17 9.53 -15.55
CA TYR A 104 -9.61 8.61 -14.57
C TYR A 104 -10.67 8.27 -13.53
N GLU A 105 -10.79 7.00 -13.20
CA GLU A 105 -11.54 6.49 -12.06
C GLU A 105 -10.57 6.14 -10.95
N TYR A 106 -11.04 6.33 -9.72
CA TYR A 106 -10.26 6.13 -8.51
C TYR A 106 -10.96 5.14 -7.59
N THR A 107 -10.18 4.34 -6.88
CA THR A 107 -10.68 3.51 -5.78
C THR A 107 -9.68 3.54 -4.63
N ALA A 108 -10.17 3.47 -3.40
CA ALA A 108 -9.33 3.53 -2.20
C ALA A 108 -8.94 2.12 -1.73
N ILE A 109 -7.66 1.94 -1.37
CA ILE A 109 -7.13 0.69 -0.81
C ILE A 109 -7.83 0.32 0.51
N ALA A 110 -7.66 -0.91 0.99
CA ALA A 110 -8.26 -1.28 2.26
C ALA A 110 -7.64 -0.49 3.43
N PRO A 111 -8.40 -0.19 4.49
CA PRO A 111 -7.84 0.51 5.67
C PRO A 111 -6.64 -0.21 6.29
N SER A 112 -6.61 -1.54 6.20
CA SER A 112 -5.49 -2.36 6.66
C SER A 112 -4.20 -2.09 5.86
N ASP A 113 -4.33 -1.91 4.55
CA ASP A 113 -3.20 -1.61 3.66
C ASP A 113 -2.66 -0.20 3.93
N LEU A 114 -3.57 0.77 4.13
CA LEU A 114 -3.22 2.14 4.51
C LEU A 114 -2.42 2.18 5.83
N VAL A 115 -2.89 1.48 6.86
CA VAL A 115 -2.18 1.39 8.15
C VAL A 115 -0.83 0.70 7.99
N GLY A 116 -0.75 -0.33 7.13
CA GLY A 116 0.50 -1.00 6.80
C GLY A 116 1.55 -0.05 6.22
N GLY A 117 1.15 0.83 5.30
CA GLY A 117 2.03 1.85 4.71
C GLY A 117 2.57 2.84 5.74
N VAL A 118 1.71 3.38 6.61
CA VAL A 118 2.11 4.32 7.68
C VAL A 118 3.09 3.68 8.66
N VAL A 119 2.83 2.45 9.09
CA VAL A 119 3.72 1.72 10.01
C VAL A 119 5.07 1.43 9.37
N GLY A 120 5.11 1.12 8.06
CA GLY A 120 6.35 0.98 7.30
C GLY A 120 7.18 2.26 7.32
N GLY A 121 6.55 3.41 6.99
CA GLY A 121 7.24 4.71 6.99
C GLY A 121 7.83 5.08 8.36
N VAL A 122 7.10 4.85 9.46
CA VAL A 122 7.62 5.08 10.82
C VAL A 122 8.81 4.17 11.13
N GLN A 123 8.77 2.90 10.72
CA GLN A 123 9.88 1.98 10.93
C GLN A 123 11.13 2.41 10.16
N ASP A 124 10.98 2.83 8.91
CA ASP A 124 12.10 3.27 8.07
C ASP A 124 12.74 4.55 8.63
N GLU A 125 11.94 5.50 9.11
CA GLU A 125 12.46 6.72 9.71
C GLU A 125 13.16 6.46 11.05
N LEU A 126 12.59 5.60 11.89
CA LEU A 126 13.24 5.16 13.13
C LEU A 126 14.55 4.41 12.83
N ASN A 127 14.54 3.50 11.87
CA ASN A 127 15.74 2.77 11.43
C ASN A 127 16.82 3.74 10.93
N THR A 128 16.42 4.77 10.17
CA THR A 128 17.31 5.84 9.71
C THR A 128 17.94 6.56 10.90
N ILE A 129 17.16 7.03 11.88
CA ILE A 129 17.67 7.71 13.08
C ILE A 129 18.60 6.81 13.91
N PHE A 130 18.23 5.53 14.12
CA PHE A 130 19.06 4.60 14.90
C PHE A 130 20.33 4.17 14.16
N THR A 131 20.31 4.12 12.83
CA THR A 131 21.49 3.83 12.01
C THR A 131 22.44 5.04 11.98
N LEU A 132 21.92 6.26 11.85
CA LEU A 132 22.69 7.51 11.92
C LEU A 132 23.41 7.69 13.26
N GLY A 133 22.78 7.30 14.38
CA GLY A 133 23.42 7.33 15.70
C GLY A 133 24.53 6.29 15.91
N ARG A 134 24.68 5.31 15.00
CA ARG A 134 25.67 4.23 15.10
C ARG A 134 26.89 4.45 14.21
N GLU A 135 26.89 5.46 13.34
CA GLU A 135 28.00 5.72 12.42
C GLU A 135 29.17 6.48 13.07
N ASP A 136 28.92 7.20 14.18
CA ASP A 136 29.98 7.88 14.94
C ASP A 136 30.71 6.99 15.98
N GLU A 137 30.28 5.74 16.19
CA GLU A 137 30.90 4.80 17.15
C GLU A 137 31.32 3.45 16.52
N ARG A 138 31.36 3.32 15.20
CA ARG A 138 32.07 2.18 14.59
C ARG A 138 33.57 2.44 14.68
N ASP A 139 34.14 2.01 15.80
CA ASP A 139 35.48 1.42 15.75
C ASP A 139 35.50 0.47 14.53
N ASP A 140 36.36 0.75 13.54
CA ASP A 140 36.66 -0.07 12.36
C ASP A 140 37.29 -1.44 12.73
N GLN A 141 36.88 -2.04 13.84
CA GLN A 141 37.37 -3.31 14.31
C GLN A 141 36.70 -4.43 13.51
N PRO A 142 37.49 -5.22 12.76
CA PRO A 142 36.95 -6.33 11.98
C PRO A 142 36.27 -7.33 12.92
N VAL A 143 35.05 -7.75 12.56
CA VAL A 143 34.32 -8.76 13.32
C VAL A 143 34.93 -10.12 13.00
N ARG A 144 35.52 -10.79 14.01
CA ARG A 144 36.06 -12.15 13.87
C ARG A 144 34.92 -13.16 14.10
N ILE A 145 34.57 -13.91 13.05
CA ILE A 145 33.64 -15.03 13.12
C ILE A 145 34.46 -16.31 13.28
N GLU A 146 34.37 -16.96 14.44
CA GLU A 146 35.00 -18.26 14.68
C GLU A 146 34.07 -19.37 14.15
N VAL A 147 34.45 -19.95 13.02
CA VAL A 147 33.76 -21.10 12.44
C VAL A 147 34.37 -22.36 13.07
N HIS A 148 33.62 -23.03 13.94
CA HIS A 148 33.97 -24.37 14.38
C HIS A 148 33.64 -25.35 13.26
N GLY A 149 34.69 -25.85 12.59
CA GLY A 149 34.58 -26.95 11.65
C GLY A 149 34.18 -28.21 12.41
N ASP A 150 33.08 -28.83 12.01
CA ASP A 150 32.77 -30.20 12.40
C ASP A 150 33.69 -31.10 11.58
N GLU A 151 34.88 -31.36 12.11
CA GLU A 151 35.89 -32.21 11.48
C GLU A 151 35.47 -33.68 11.63
N SER A 152 34.72 -34.20 10.66
CA SER A 152 34.58 -35.64 10.48
C SER A 152 35.80 -36.16 9.71
N ASP A 153 36.67 -36.88 10.40
CA ASP A 153 37.81 -37.62 9.87
C ASP A 153 37.45 -38.44 8.61
N ALA A 154 38.21 -38.25 7.54
CA ALA A 154 38.33 -39.21 6.44
C ALA A 154 39.73 -39.15 5.82
N ASP A 155 40.61 -39.93 6.46
CA ASP A 155 41.70 -40.76 5.94
C ASP A 155 42.61 -40.29 4.80
N ALA A 156 43.89 -40.54 5.04
CA ALA A 156 45.01 -40.28 4.15
C ALA A 156 45.04 -41.27 2.97
N SER A 157 45.43 -40.77 1.79
CA SER A 157 46.18 -41.58 0.83
C SER A 157 47.14 -40.68 0.04
N ASP A 158 48.40 -40.87 0.40
CA ASP A 158 49.63 -40.52 -0.31
C ASP A 158 49.65 -41.19 -1.69
N ASP A 159 49.93 -40.43 -2.76
CA ASP A 159 50.64 -40.94 -3.93
C ASP A 159 51.14 -39.77 -4.78
N ALA A 160 52.44 -39.54 -4.70
CA ALA A 160 53.20 -38.71 -5.61
C ALA A 160 53.58 -39.53 -6.85
N ASP A 161 53.18 -39.08 -8.05
CA ASP A 161 53.75 -39.56 -9.30
C ASP A 161 54.08 -38.38 -10.23
N ALA A 162 55.14 -38.57 -11.03
CA ALA A 162 56.02 -37.53 -11.54
C ALA A 162 55.95 -37.40 -13.07
N ALA A 163 56.24 -36.17 -13.52
CA ALA A 163 56.99 -35.79 -14.74
C ALA A 163 56.34 -35.78 -16.15
N ALA A 164 56.57 -34.62 -16.80
CA ALA A 164 56.74 -34.30 -18.23
C ALA A 164 55.50 -34.51 -19.16
N THR A 165 55.11 -33.57 -20.04
CA THR A 165 55.77 -33.06 -21.28
C THR A 165 54.91 -31.86 -21.75
N GLY A 166 55.35 -30.68 -22.19
CA GLY A 166 56.25 -30.30 -23.30
C GLY A 166 55.44 -29.65 -24.44
N GLU A 167 55.67 -28.34 -24.70
CA GLU A 167 55.45 -27.56 -25.96
C GLU A 167 54.01 -27.46 -26.57
N ASP A 168 53.54 -26.43 -27.30
CA ASP A 168 54.01 -25.13 -27.81
C ASP A 168 52.77 -24.43 -28.47
N ALA A 169 52.89 -23.14 -28.79
CA ALA A 169 52.21 -22.38 -29.85
C ALA A 169 50.85 -21.67 -29.58
N ALA A 170 50.94 -20.35 -29.41
CA ALA A 170 50.00 -19.36 -29.98
C ALA A 170 50.47 -19.03 -31.43
N PRO A 171 49.63 -18.57 -32.40
CA PRO A 171 48.84 -17.34 -32.26
C PRO A 171 47.54 -17.20 -33.11
N ALA A 172 46.81 -16.12 -32.80
CA ALA A 172 46.01 -15.22 -33.67
C ALA A 172 45.09 -15.79 -34.77
N GLY A 173 43.79 -15.57 -34.61
CA GLY A 173 42.78 -15.56 -35.67
C GLY A 173 42.00 -14.25 -35.65
N ASP A 174 42.26 -13.43 -36.66
CA ASP A 174 41.58 -12.22 -37.10
C ASP A 174 40.22 -12.59 -37.72
N ASP A 175 39.12 -11.95 -37.33
CA ASP A 175 37.94 -11.85 -38.20
C ASP A 175 37.14 -10.58 -37.91
N ALA A 176 36.84 -9.86 -38.99
CA ALA A 176 36.35 -8.49 -39.04
C ALA A 176 34.82 -8.39 -38.84
N PRO A 177 34.28 -7.20 -38.52
CA PRO A 177 32.83 -7.01 -38.47
C PRO A 177 32.24 -6.87 -39.87
N ASP A 178 31.33 -7.77 -40.23
CA ASP A 178 30.47 -7.62 -41.41
C ASP A 178 29.46 -6.48 -41.19
N ARG A 179 29.54 -5.49 -42.08
CA ARG A 179 28.53 -4.46 -42.28
C ARG A 179 27.59 -4.97 -43.37
N ASN A 180 26.29 -5.04 -43.10
CA ASN A 180 25.35 -4.98 -44.21
C ASN A 180 24.04 -4.27 -43.87
N ALA A 181 23.78 -3.27 -44.73
CA ALA A 181 22.52 -2.65 -45.16
C ALA A 181 21.52 -2.14 -44.13
#